data_AF-A0A124F4G9-F1
#
_entry.id   AF-A0A124F4G9-F1
#
_cell.length_a   1.000
_cell.length_b   1.000
_cell.length_c   1.000
_cell.angle_alpha   90.00
_cell.angle_beta   90.00
_cell.angle_gamma   90.00
#
_symmetry.space_group_name_H-M   'P 1'
#
loop_
_entity.id
_entity.type
_entity.pdbx_description
1 polymer ?
#
loop_
_entity_poly.entity_id
_entity_poly.type
_entity_poly.pdbx_seq_one_letter_code
_entity_poly.pdbx_strand_id
1 'polypeptide(L)'
;MNEYLKSLYLSLKENLTMFAVIPTVLGGIWQMTKLLSLSTNLMRFFSITQLISDGILVLIIIIFPILLFSIFFISPKNNIKNSEETLFNKDYLFGYFPIILNLIFMVLILTIWLKLYQYITIDTLGVLISVIPSIAIVVAFLYFIIEKYITKDKIILQLFLVLCTIIYTLTTLIAFNNISKNLTGIINFEKLINKIEKDHCYSKKPEILYFNDKYIFIELENKNKKSILIKTIDSLFEE
;
A
#
# COMPACT_ATOMS: atom_id res chain seq x y z
N MET A 1 -1.90 9.01 -31.41
CA MET A 1 -1.49 8.66 -30.03
C MET A 1 -0.43 9.66 -29.59
N ASN A 2 -0.59 10.30 -28.43
CA ASN A 2 0.41 11.23 -27.88
C ASN A 2 1.78 10.53 -27.87
N GLU A 3 2.84 11.19 -28.37
CA GLU A 3 4.20 10.62 -28.43
C GLU A 3 4.65 10.08 -27.06
N TYR A 4 4.21 10.73 -25.98
CA TYR A 4 4.43 10.28 -24.61
C TYR A 4 3.79 8.92 -24.33
N LEU A 5 2.52 8.72 -24.70
CA LEU A 5 1.82 7.44 -24.49
C LEU A 5 2.46 6.32 -25.32
N LYS A 6 2.95 6.64 -26.52
CA LYS A 6 3.69 5.69 -27.36
C LYS A 6 5.01 5.29 -26.71
N SER A 7 5.78 6.25 -26.20
CA SER A 7 7.03 6.00 -25.48
C SER A 7 6.81 5.18 -24.19
N LEU A 8 5.76 5.50 -23.43
CA LEU A 8 5.40 4.78 -22.21
C LEU A 8 4.98 3.33 -22.52
N TYR A 9 4.16 3.13 -23.56
CA TYR A 9 3.80 1.79 -24.04
C TYR A 9 5.03 0.97 -24.47
N LEU A 10 5.95 1.57 -25.23
CA LEU A 10 7.19 0.90 -25.64
C LEU A 10 8.05 0.52 -24.43
N SER A 11 8.23 1.45 -23.49
CA SER A 11 8.95 1.20 -22.23
C SER A 11 8.32 0.07 -21.41
N LEU A 12 6.98 0.05 -21.27
CA LEU A 12 6.27 -1.03 -20.57
C LEU A 12 6.43 -2.37 -21.28
N LYS A 13 6.32 -2.38 -22.61
CA LYS A 13 6.44 -3.59 -23.43
C LYS A 13 7.85 -4.18 -23.37
N GLU A 14 8.88 -3.33 -23.46
CA GLU A 14 10.29 -3.73 -23.39
C GLU A 14 10.68 -4.24 -22.00
N ASN A 15 10.01 -3.75 -20.95
CA ASN A 15 10.33 -4.10 -19.55
C ASN A 15 9.25 -4.96 -18.87
N LEU A 16 8.34 -5.58 -19.63
CA LEU A 16 7.20 -6.32 -19.07
C LEU A 16 7.64 -7.44 -18.10
N THR A 17 8.74 -8.13 -18.43
CA THR A 17 9.34 -9.15 -17.55
C THR A 17 9.75 -8.56 -16.20
N MET A 18 10.35 -7.37 -16.18
CA MET A 18 10.75 -6.71 -14.94
C MET A 18 9.51 -6.32 -14.11
N PHE A 19 8.47 -5.81 -14.76
CA PHE A 19 7.19 -5.49 -14.09
C PHE A 19 6.47 -6.72 -13.55
N ALA A 20 6.67 -7.90 -14.12
CA ALA A 20 6.15 -9.14 -13.58
C ALA A 20 7.02 -9.67 -12.42
N VAL A 21 8.35 -9.64 -12.57
CA VAL A 21 9.28 -10.24 -11.61
C VAL A 21 9.40 -9.42 -10.33
N ILE A 22 9.54 -8.09 -10.40
CA ILE A 22 9.76 -7.25 -9.21
C ILE A 22 8.65 -7.41 -8.16
N PRO A 23 7.35 -7.28 -8.50
CA PRO A 23 6.28 -7.44 -7.52
C PRO A 23 6.25 -8.84 -6.91
N THR A 24 6.46 -9.87 -7.73
CA THR A 24 6.53 -11.27 -7.28
C THR A 24 7.68 -11.46 -6.29
N VAL A 25 8.87 -10.91 -6.54
CA VAL A 25 10.00 -10.96 -5.61
C VAL A 25 9.67 -10.21 -4.31
N LEU A 26 9.04 -9.04 -4.39
CA LEU A 26 8.63 -8.27 -3.21
C LEU A 26 7.58 -9.01 -2.37
N GLY A 27 6.59 -9.64 -3.02
CA GLY A 27 5.62 -10.52 -2.36
C GLY A 27 6.32 -11.69 -1.63
N GLY A 28 7.34 -12.28 -2.26
CA GLY A 28 8.13 -13.35 -1.64
C GLY A 28 8.94 -12.91 -0.45
N ILE A 29 9.59 -11.74 -0.53
CA ILE A 29 10.30 -11.14 0.60
C ILE A 29 9.33 -10.90 1.76
N TRP A 30 8.14 -10.38 1.47
CA TRP A 30 7.09 -10.19 2.48
C TRP A 30 6.69 -11.51 3.14
N GLN A 31 6.34 -12.52 2.35
CA GLN A 31 5.93 -13.84 2.84
C GLN A 31 7.03 -14.51 3.67
N MET A 32 8.28 -14.42 3.20
CA MET A 32 9.43 -14.98 3.90
C MET A 32 9.68 -14.25 5.23
N THR A 33 9.58 -12.92 5.25
CA THR A 33 9.74 -12.14 6.48
C THR A 33 8.66 -12.49 7.50
N LYS A 34 7.41 -12.70 7.07
CA LYS A 34 6.32 -13.18 7.94
C LYS A 34 6.64 -14.54 8.56
N LEU A 35 7.05 -15.52 7.77
CA LEU A 35 7.41 -16.85 8.28
C LEU A 35 8.62 -16.81 9.22
N LEU A 36 9.67 -16.05 8.86
CA LEU A 36 10.87 -15.87 9.68
C LEU A 36 10.56 -15.22 11.03
N SER A 37 9.59 -14.30 11.07
CA SER A 37 9.16 -13.67 12.33
C SER A 37 8.48 -14.64 13.30
N LEU A 38 7.96 -15.78 12.80
CA LEU A 38 7.38 -16.84 13.61
C LEU A 38 8.46 -17.84 14.07
N SER A 39 9.22 -18.39 13.12
CA SER A 39 10.39 -19.24 13.38
C SER A 39 11.13 -19.51 12.07
N THR A 40 12.46 -19.59 12.12
CA THR A 40 13.31 -19.90 10.95
C THR A 40 12.98 -21.25 10.31
N ASN A 41 12.56 -22.23 11.10
CA ASN A 41 12.17 -23.56 10.61
C ASN A 41 10.93 -23.52 9.72
N LEU A 42 10.08 -22.48 9.87
CA LEU A 42 8.83 -22.36 9.13
C LEU A 42 9.02 -21.87 7.70
N MET A 43 10.23 -21.42 7.33
CA MET A 43 10.56 -21.06 5.94
C MET A 43 10.29 -22.22 4.96
N ARG A 44 10.37 -23.47 5.41
CA ARG A 44 10.09 -24.67 4.60
C ARG A 44 8.65 -24.76 4.10
N PHE A 45 7.75 -24.02 4.72
CA PHE A 45 6.33 -23.95 4.33
C PHE A 45 6.02 -22.75 3.44
N PHE A 46 7.04 -22.06 2.92
CA PHE A 46 6.90 -21.01 1.92
C PHE A 46 6.14 -21.53 0.69
N SER A 47 5.18 -20.75 0.19
CA SER A 47 4.36 -21.16 -0.95
C SER A 47 4.68 -20.35 -2.21
N ILE A 48 5.26 -21.04 -3.19
CA ILE A 48 5.58 -20.49 -4.51
C ILE A 48 4.29 -20.13 -5.28
N THR A 49 3.20 -20.85 -5.08
CA THR A 49 1.93 -20.60 -5.76
C THR A 49 1.26 -19.32 -5.26
N GLN A 50 1.33 -19.04 -3.96
CA GLN A 50 0.87 -17.76 -3.41
C GLN A 50 1.70 -16.56 -3.88
N LEU A 51 2.98 -16.77 -4.20
CA LEU A 51 3.89 -15.72 -4.65
C LEU A 51 3.35 -14.91 -5.84
N ILE A 52 2.62 -15.56 -6.74
CA ILE A 52 2.00 -14.92 -7.91
C ILE A 52 0.88 -13.97 -7.45
N SER A 53 -0.01 -14.46 -6.58
CA SER A 53 -1.12 -13.69 -6.02
C SER A 53 -0.62 -12.50 -5.19
N ASP A 54 0.36 -12.71 -4.33
CA ASP A 54 0.99 -11.65 -3.54
C ASP A 54 1.70 -10.63 -4.44
N GLY A 55 2.34 -11.09 -5.52
CA GLY A 55 2.94 -10.22 -6.53
C GLY A 55 1.92 -9.34 -7.25
N ILE A 56 0.77 -9.88 -7.65
CA ILE A 56 -0.33 -9.11 -8.25
C ILE A 56 -0.84 -8.05 -7.26
N LEU A 57 -0.97 -8.41 -5.97
CA LEU A 57 -1.42 -7.49 -4.95
C LEU A 57 -0.43 -6.32 -4.76
N VAL A 58 0.87 -6.61 -4.66
CA VAL A 58 1.93 -5.60 -4.60
C VAL A 58 1.89 -4.73 -5.86
N LEU A 59 1.67 -5.33 -7.03
CA LEU A 59 1.57 -4.60 -8.28
C LEU A 59 0.38 -3.63 -8.27
N ILE A 60 -0.80 -4.01 -7.77
CA ILE A 60 -1.97 -3.12 -7.65
C ILE A 60 -1.63 -1.93 -6.72
N ILE A 61 -0.97 -2.20 -5.60
CA ILE A 61 -0.58 -1.17 -4.63
C ILE A 61 0.40 -0.16 -5.25
N ILE A 62 1.33 -0.61 -6.10
CA ILE A 62 2.37 0.23 -6.71
C ILE A 62 1.91 0.90 -8.01
N ILE A 63 1.20 0.20 -8.89
CA ILE A 63 0.75 0.73 -10.19
C ILE A 63 -0.24 1.87 -9.98
N PHE A 64 -1.19 1.73 -9.05
CA PHE A 64 -2.24 2.72 -8.87
C PHE A 64 -1.71 4.15 -8.64
N PRO A 65 -0.78 4.41 -7.69
CA PRO A 65 -0.23 5.74 -7.51
C PRO A 65 0.64 6.19 -8.69
N ILE A 66 1.33 5.29 -9.38
CA ILE A 66 2.09 5.62 -10.60
C ILE A 66 1.14 6.08 -11.72
N LEU A 67 -0.01 5.43 -11.89
CA LEU A 67 -1.01 5.83 -12.87
C LEU A 67 -1.58 7.21 -12.53
N LEU A 68 -1.92 7.45 -11.27
CA LEU A 68 -2.35 8.78 -10.82
C LEU A 68 -1.29 9.84 -11.12
N PHE A 69 -0.04 9.56 -10.77
CA PHE A 69 1.09 10.44 -11.05
C PHE A 69 1.21 10.73 -12.55
N SER A 70 1.13 9.71 -13.40
CA SER A 70 1.25 9.87 -14.85
C SER A 70 0.17 10.79 -15.44
N ILE A 71 -1.05 10.76 -14.93
CA ILE A 71 -2.15 11.64 -15.38
C ILE A 71 -1.80 13.11 -15.14
N PHE A 72 -1.20 13.45 -13.99
CA PHE A 72 -0.81 14.83 -13.68
C PHE A 72 0.36 15.33 -14.55
N PHE A 73 1.27 14.43 -14.97
CA PHE A 73 2.41 14.81 -15.79
C PHE A 73 2.07 14.97 -17.27
N ILE A 74 0.92 14.47 -17.72
CA ILE A 74 0.41 14.68 -19.09
C ILE A 74 -0.23 16.08 -19.24
N SER A 75 0.11 17.04 -18.36
CA SER A 75 -0.30 18.42 -18.53
C SER A 75 0.09 18.91 -19.93
N PRO A 76 -0.85 19.47 -20.72
CA PRO A 76 -0.58 19.88 -22.09
C PRO A 76 0.58 20.87 -22.06
N LYS A 77 1.58 20.66 -22.91
CA LYS A 77 2.56 21.69 -23.30
C LYS A 77 1.75 22.82 -23.92
N ASN A 78 1.17 23.68 -23.08
CA ASN A 78 0.67 24.94 -23.52
C ASN A 78 1.92 25.67 -23.99
N ASN A 79 1.96 25.94 -25.29
CA ASN A 79 2.90 26.87 -25.90
C ASN A 79 2.68 28.20 -25.20
N ILE A 80 3.35 28.39 -24.06
CA ILE A 80 3.52 29.69 -23.42
C ILE A 80 4.37 30.45 -24.42
N LYS A 81 3.69 31.06 -25.40
CA LYS A 81 4.25 32.08 -26.25
C LYS A 81 4.93 33.07 -25.31
N ASN A 82 6.21 33.29 -25.57
CA ASN A 82 7.07 34.26 -24.91
C ASN A 82 6.31 35.57 -24.66
N SER A 83 5.66 35.68 -23.50
CA SER A 83 5.18 36.95 -22.98
C SER A 83 6.34 37.52 -22.20
N GLU A 84 7.03 38.41 -22.92
CA GLU A 84 8.09 39.33 -22.55
C GLU A 84 8.46 39.44 -21.08
N GLU A 85 9.77 39.42 -20.88
CA GLU A 85 10.53 39.76 -19.69
C GLU A 85 10.03 41.04 -19.03
N THR A 86 9.12 40.91 -18.06
CA THR A 86 8.96 41.96 -17.05
C THR A 86 9.97 41.70 -15.93
N LEU A 87 11.03 42.50 -16.00
CA LEU A 87 12.07 42.78 -15.00
C LEU A 87 11.66 42.43 -13.56
N PHE A 88 11.96 41.20 -13.15
CA PHE A 88 11.81 40.76 -11.75
C PHE A 88 12.98 41.30 -10.94
N ASN A 89 12.79 42.51 -10.40
CA ASN A 89 13.66 43.08 -9.40
C ASN A 89 13.35 42.41 -8.04
N LYS A 90 14.31 41.59 -7.62
CA LYS A 90 14.66 41.17 -6.25
C LYS A 90 13.70 41.55 -5.13
N ASP A 91 12.93 40.55 -4.69
CA ASP A 91 12.69 40.30 -3.26
C ASP A 91 12.72 38.79 -3.01
N TYR A 92 13.94 38.23 -2.95
CA TYR A 92 14.19 36.80 -2.74
C TYR A 92 13.53 36.26 -1.46
N LEU A 93 13.26 37.10 -0.46
CA LEU A 93 12.58 36.69 0.78
C LEU A 93 11.10 36.37 0.58
N PHE A 94 10.41 37.04 -0.34
CA PHE A 94 9.02 36.71 -0.69
C PHE A 94 8.91 35.45 -1.55
N GLY A 95 9.99 35.02 -2.20
CA GLY A 95 10.02 33.79 -3.00
C GLY A 95 9.93 32.50 -2.16
N TYR A 96 10.48 32.50 -0.95
CA TYR A 96 10.48 31.31 -0.07
C TYR A 96 9.24 31.21 0.83
N PHE A 97 8.54 32.32 1.08
CA PHE A 97 7.32 32.34 1.88
C PHE A 97 6.24 31.33 1.40
N PRO A 98 5.88 31.26 0.10
CA PRO A 98 4.93 30.25 -0.37
C PRO A 98 5.45 28.82 -0.21
N ILE A 99 6.76 28.58 -0.29
CA ILE A 99 7.35 27.26 -0.08
C ILE A 99 7.17 26.81 1.37
N ILE A 100 7.49 27.69 2.32
CA ILE A 100 7.34 27.43 3.76
C ILE A 100 5.86 27.21 4.11
N LEU A 101 4.96 28.04 3.59
CA LEU A 101 3.52 27.90 3.82
C LEU A 101 2.98 26.56 3.29
N ASN A 102 3.49 26.08 2.15
CA ASN A 102 3.15 24.75 1.63
C ASN A 102 3.66 23.61 2.48
N LEU A 103 4.90 23.71 2.98
CA LEU A 103 5.44 22.71 3.90
C LEU A 103 4.58 22.63 5.16
N ILE A 104 4.14 23.78 5.71
CA ILE A 104 3.22 23.81 6.85
C ILE A 104 1.88 23.16 6.49
N PHE A 105 1.29 23.51 5.34
CA PHE A 105 0.01 22.94 4.90
C PHE A 105 0.08 21.44 4.65
N MET A 106 1.18 20.95 4.08
CA MET A 106 1.50 19.53 3.91
C MET A 106 1.55 18.80 5.26
N VAL A 107 2.25 19.36 6.24
CA VAL A 107 2.34 18.78 7.58
C VAL A 107 0.97 18.75 8.26
N LEU A 108 0.15 19.79 8.07
CA LEU A 108 -1.22 19.83 8.58
C LEU A 108 -2.13 18.77 7.93
N ILE A 109 -2.09 18.62 6.61
CA ILE A 109 -2.83 17.57 5.91
C ILE A 109 -2.39 16.20 6.38
N LEU A 110 -1.08 15.97 6.48
CA LEU A 110 -0.54 14.69 6.95
C LEU A 110 -0.99 14.38 8.37
N THR A 111 -0.96 15.36 9.28
CA THR A 111 -1.41 15.16 10.68
C THR A 111 -2.92 14.93 10.78
N ILE A 112 -3.74 15.64 10.00
CA ILE A 112 -5.18 15.38 9.92
C ILE A 112 -5.43 13.98 9.39
N TRP A 113 -4.74 13.60 8.31
CA TRP A 113 -4.86 12.29 7.69
C TRP A 113 -4.47 11.16 8.65
N LEU A 114 -3.34 11.30 9.37
CA LEU A 114 -2.91 10.33 10.38
C LEU A 114 -3.90 10.19 11.54
N LYS A 115 -4.52 11.29 11.98
CA LYS A 115 -5.58 11.24 12.99
C LYS A 115 -6.84 10.56 12.47
N LEU A 116 -7.31 10.93 11.28
CA LEU A 116 -8.47 10.30 10.65
C LEU A 116 -8.26 8.80 10.44
N TYR A 117 -7.06 8.40 10.05
CA TYR A 117 -6.70 6.99 9.88
C TYR A 117 -6.89 6.16 11.16
N GLN A 118 -6.67 6.75 12.35
CA GLN A 118 -6.93 6.04 13.61
C GLN A 118 -8.42 5.77 13.86
N TYR A 119 -9.31 6.60 13.30
CA TYR A 119 -10.76 6.46 13.46
C TYR A 119 -11.40 5.60 12.37
N ILE A 120 -10.73 5.47 11.22
CA ILE A 120 -11.18 4.56 10.16
C ILE A 120 -10.73 3.16 10.56
N THR A 121 -11.63 2.40 11.17
CA THR A 121 -11.47 0.95 11.30
C THR A 121 -11.54 0.35 9.90
N ILE A 122 -10.39 0.18 9.26
CA ILE A 122 -10.29 -0.56 7.99
C ILE A 122 -10.35 -2.05 8.32
N ASP A 123 -11.56 -2.51 8.60
CA ASP A 123 -11.86 -3.90 8.93
C ASP A 123 -12.19 -4.72 7.68
N THR A 124 -12.54 -4.05 6.57
CA THR A 124 -12.98 -4.67 5.34
C THR A 124 -12.22 -4.17 4.12
N LEU A 125 -12.06 -5.08 3.15
CA LEU A 125 -11.43 -4.79 1.86
C LEU A 125 -12.22 -3.74 1.05
N GLY A 126 -13.53 -3.65 1.26
CA GLY A 126 -14.39 -2.61 0.65
C GLY A 126 -14.03 -1.19 1.10
N VAL A 127 -13.72 -1.00 2.38
CA VAL A 127 -13.24 0.29 2.90
C VAL A 127 -11.88 0.65 2.31
N LEU A 128 -10.97 -0.33 2.17
CA LEU A 128 -9.69 -0.09 1.50
C LEU A 128 -9.89 0.39 0.05
N ILE A 129 -10.74 -0.30 -0.72
CA ILE A 129 -11.02 0.06 -2.12
C ILE A 129 -11.64 1.46 -2.23
N SER A 130 -12.49 1.89 -1.27
CA SER A 130 -13.14 3.21 -1.32
C SER A 130 -12.23 4.37 -0.88
N VAL A 131 -11.26 4.11 0.00
CA VAL A 131 -10.26 5.10 0.43
C VAL A 131 -9.31 5.48 -0.71
N ILE A 132 -8.97 4.50 -1.55
CA ILE A 132 -8.04 4.67 -2.67
C ILE A 132 -8.40 5.83 -3.63
N PRO A 133 -9.60 5.88 -4.24
CA PRO A 133 -10.00 6.98 -5.12
C PRO A 133 -10.18 8.30 -4.35
N SER A 134 -10.55 8.25 -3.07
CA SER A 134 -10.72 9.44 -2.25
C SER A 134 -9.40 10.17 -2.05
N ILE A 135 -8.31 9.44 -1.80
CA ILE A 135 -6.96 10.02 -1.72
C ILE A 135 -6.55 10.61 -3.07
N ALA A 136 -6.83 9.91 -4.17
CA ALA A 136 -6.54 10.40 -5.51
C ALA A 136 -7.19 11.76 -5.80
N ILE A 137 -8.48 11.92 -5.44
CA ILE A 137 -9.24 13.16 -5.59
C ILE A 137 -8.63 14.28 -4.76
N VAL A 138 -8.27 14.01 -3.49
CA VAL A 138 -7.63 15.00 -2.62
C VAL A 138 -6.28 15.44 -3.19
N VAL A 139 -5.44 14.50 -3.63
CA VAL A 139 -4.15 14.82 -4.27
C VAL A 139 -4.36 15.65 -5.55
N ALA A 140 -5.37 15.32 -6.37
CA ALA A 140 -5.71 16.08 -7.57
C ALA A 140 -6.14 17.52 -7.25
N PHE A 141 -6.97 17.69 -6.23
CA PHE A 141 -7.44 18.99 -5.78
C PHE A 141 -6.29 19.84 -5.24
N LEU A 142 -5.41 19.26 -4.42
CA LEU A 142 -4.21 19.92 -3.92
C LEU A 142 -3.26 20.30 -5.05
N TYR A 143 -3.05 19.40 -6.02
CA TYR A 143 -2.29 19.68 -7.23
C TYR A 143 -2.83 20.91 -7.96
N PHE A 144 -4.15 20.98 -8.18
CA PHE A 144 -4.79 22.11 -8.86
C PHE A 144 -4.60 23.44 -8.11
N ILE A 145 -4.70 23.43 -6.78
CA ILE A 145 -4.44 24.62 -5.95
C ILE A 145 -2.96 25.03 -6.07
N ILE A 146 -2.03 24.08 -5.92
CA ILE A 146 -0.59 24.38 -5.96
C ILE A 146 -0.19 24.90 -7.34
N GLU A 147 -0.65 24.28 -8.42
CA GLU A 147 -0.38 24.71 -9.79
C GLU A 147 -0.87 26.15 -10.04
N LYS A 148 -2.05 26.50 -9.52
CA LYS A 148 -2.64 27.84 -9.71
C LYS A 148 -1.94 28.94 -8.90
N TYR A 149 -1.50 28.64 -7.68
CA TYR A 149 -1.08 29.68 -6.73
C TYR A 149 0.42 29.74 -6.46
N ILE A 150 1.16 28.65 -6.65
CA ILE A 150 2.44 28.49 -5.94
C ILE A 150 3.66 28.38 -6.86
N THR A 151 3.60 27.78 -8.05
CA THR A 151 4.85 27.50 -8.78
C THR A 151 4.80 27.56 -10.30
N LYS A 152 5.69 28.40 -10.86
CA LYS A 152 6.39 28.10 -12.13
C LYS A 152 7.37 26.90 -11.96
N ASP A 153 7.87 26.67 -10.75
CA ASP A 153 8.85 25.61 -10.45
C ASP A 153 8.21 24.23 -10.27
N LYS A 154 8.36 23.39 -11.30
CA LYS A 154 7.83 22.02 -11.33
C LYS A 154 8.42 21.13 -10.23
N ILE A 155 9.62 21.40 -9.72
CA ILE A 155 10.34 20.50 -8.79
C ILE A 155 9.58 20.32 -7.47
N ILE A 156 9.05 21.40 -6.88
CA ILE A 156 8.35 21.33 -5.59
C ILE A 156 7.08 20.48 -5.71
N LEU A 157 6.36 20.65 -6.83
CA LEU A 157 5.18 19.86 -7.15
C LEU A 157 5.51 18.37 -7.33
N GLN A 158 6.64 18.05 -7.97
CA GLN A 158 7.11 16.67 -8.11
C GLN A 158 7.42 16.05 -6.75
N LEU A 159 8.13 16.76 -5.87
CA LEU A 159 8.43 16.30 -4.52
C LEU A 159 7.17 16.07 -3.68
N PHE A 160 6.19 16.99 -3.77
CA PHE A 160 4.88 16.85 -3.13
C PHE A 160 4.19 15.56 -3.57
N LEU A 161 4.10 15.31 -4.88
CA LEU A 161 3.44 14.13 -5.44
C LEU A 161 4.16 12.82 -5.05
N VAL A 162 5.50 12.82 -5.03
CA VAL A 162 6.28 11.68 -4.55
C VAL A 162 5.98 11.40 -3.08
N LEU A 163 5.92 12.43 -2.23
CA LEU A 163 5.59 12.26 -0.82
C LEU A 163 4.18 11.70 -0.63
N CYS A 164 3.18 12.23 -1.35
CA CYS A 164 1.81 11.70 -1.33
C CYS A 164 1.76 10.22 -1.75
N THR A 165 2.54 9.83 -2.76
CA THR A 165 2.64 8.45 -3.25
C THR A 165 3.22 7.52 -2.19
N ILE A 166 4.28 7.95 -1.49
CA ILE A 166 4.89 7.18 -0.40
C ILE A 166 3.88 6.99 0.75
N ILE A 167 3.21 8.07 1.17
CA ILE A 167 2.20 8.02 2.23
C ILE A 167 1.06 7.06 1.82
N TYR A 168 0.53 7.20 0.61
CA TYR A 168 -0.49 6.30 0.09
C TYR A 168 -0.05 4.82 0.13
N THR A 169 1.18 4.54 -0.30
CA THR A 169 1.72 3.17 -0.33
C THR A 169 1.87 2.60 1.08
N LEU A 170 2.42 3.37 2.03
CA LEU A 170 2.57 2.90 3.41
C LEU A 170 1.23 2.61 4.06
N THR A 171 0.24 3.44 3.80
CA THR A 171 -1.06 3.40 4.47
C THR A 171 -1.91 2.26 3.94
N THR A 172 -1.88 2.01 2.62
CA THR A 172 -2.46 0.81 2.02
C THR A 172 -1.79 -0.46 2.51
N LEU A 173 -0.46 -0.50 2.70
CA LEU A 173 0.24 -1.65 3.28
C LEU A 173 -0.16 -1.92 4.74
N ILE A 174 -0.27 -0.88 5.58
CA ILE A 174 -0.72 -1.03 6.97
C ILE A 174 -2.17 -1.53 7.01
N ALA A 175 -3.04 -0.92 6.22
CA ALA A 175 -4.44 -1.29 6.13
C ALA A 175 -4.60 -2.75 5.66
N PHE A 176 -3.88 -3.14 4.61
CA PHE A 176 -3.86 -4.51 4.12
C PHE A 176 -3.37 -5.49 5.19
N ASN A 177 -2.30 -5.16 5.91
CA ASN A 177 -1.81 -5.99 7.00
C ASN A 177 -2.85 -6.15 8.12
N ASN A 178 -3.64 -5.12 8.43
CA ASN A 178 -4.71 -5.20 9.42
C ASN A 178 -5.88 -6.06 8.93
N ILE A 179 -6.35 -5.86 7.69
CA ILE A 179 -7.39 -6.68 7.07
C ILE A 179 -6.96 -8.16 7.02
N SER A 180 -5.71 -8.44 6.63
CA SER A 180 -5.20 -9.81 6.49
C SER A 180 -5.19 -10.60 7.80
N LYS A 181 -5.14 -9.91 8.95
CA LYS A 181 -5.22 -10.51 10.28
C LYS A 181 -6.67 -10.73 10.72
N ASN A 182 -7.61 -9.96 10.16
CA ASN A 182 -9.00 -10.05 10.51
C ASN A 182 -9.67 -11.20 9.74
N LEU A 183 -9.70 -12.38 10.36
CA LEU A 183 -10.36 -13.57 9.82
C LEU A 183 -11.80 -13.72 10.31
N THR A 184 -12.34 -12.71 11.00
CA THR A 184 -13.73 -12.75 11.49
C THR A 184 -14.70 -12.85 10.32
N GLY A 185 -15.74 -13.68 10.48
CA GLY A 185 -16.74 -13.92 9.44
C GLY A 185 -16.39 -15.00 8.42
N ILE A 186 -15.16 -15.55 8.45
CA ILE A 186 -14.85 -16.76 7.67
C ILE A 186 -15.17 -17.99 8.52
N ILE A 187 -16.38 -18.52 8.34
CA ILE A 187 -16.96 -19.62 9.14
C ILE A 187 -16.02 -20.82 9.26
N ASN A 188 -15.31 -21.20 8.21
CA ASN A 188 -14.39 -22.34 8.21
C ASN A 188 -13.22 -22.17 9.18
N PHE A 189 -12.64 -20.96 9.27
CA PHE A 189 -11.60 -20.67 10.26
C PHE A 189 -12.17 -20.71 11.68
N GLU A 190 -13.36 -20.17 11.89
CA GLU A 190 -14.03 -20.21 13.20
C GLU A 190 -14.31 -21.66 13.64
N LYS A 191 -14.83 -22.50 12.74
CA LYS A 191 -15.05 -23.93 12.98
C LYS A 191 -13.75 -24.66 13.34
N LEU A 192 -12.68 -24.43 12.57
CA LEU A 192 -11.37 -25.03 12.82
C LEU A 192 -10.84 -24.66 14.21
N ILE A 193 -10.91 -23.38 14.58
CA ILE A 193 -10.45 -22.89 15.89
C ILE A 193 -11.29 -23.48 17.02
N ASN A 194 -12.61 -23.52 16.87
CA ASN A 194 -13.51 -24.12 17.87
C ASN A 194 -13.29 -25.63 18.02
N LYS A 195 -12.93 -26.35 16.94
CA LYS A 195 -12.58 -27.78 16.99
C LYS A 195 -11.31 -28.01 17.81
N ILE A 196 -10.26 -27.24 17.52
CA ILE A 196 -8.98 -27.29 18.25
C ILE A 196 -9.18 -26.95 19.73
N GLU A 197 -9.98 -25.92 20.04
CA GLU A 197 -10.27 -25.50 21.41
C GLU A 197 -11.02 -26.56 22.22
N LYS A 198 -11.86 -27.38 21.59
CA LYS A 198 -12.58 -28.48 22.25
C LYS A 198 -11.70 -29.68 22.56
N ASP A 199 -10.73 -29.98 21.69
CA ASP A 199 -9.87 -31.16 21.83
C ASP A 199 -8.89 -31.02 23.02
N HIS A 200 -8.56 -29.79 23.42
CA HIS A 200 -7.57 -29.52 24.46
C HIS A 200 -7.89 -28.25 25.27
N CYS A 201 -7.71 -28.29 26.59
CA CYS A 201 -7.82 -27.11 27.44
C CYS A 201 -6.58 -26.20 27.29
N TYR A 202 -6.69 -25.16 26.47
CA TYR A 202 -5.66 -24.12 26.32
C TYR A 202 -5.86 -22.96 27.29
N SER A 203 -4.78 -22.28 27.67
CA SER A 203 -4.85 -21.11 28.56
C SER A 203 -5.27 -19.83 27.82
N LYS A 204 -5.07 -19.77 26.51
CA LYS A 204 -5.52 -18.69 25.61
C LYS A 204 -6.23 -19.32 24.42
N LYS A 205 -7.25 -18.63 23.88
CA LYS A 205 -7.92 -19.04 22.65
C LYS A 205 -6.89 -19.19 21.51
N PRO A 206 -6.92 -20.29 20.73
CA PRO A 206 -6.03 -20.46 19.59
C PRO A 206 -6.14 -19.29 18.60
N GLU A 207 -5.00 -18.83 18.07
CA GLU A 207 -4.91 -17.66 17.20
C GLU A 207 -4.19 -18.01 15.90
N ILE A 208 -4.77 -17.68 14.74
CA ILE A 208 -4.13 -17.91 13.44
C ILE A 208 -3.08 -16.82 13.22
N LEU A 209 -1.82 -17.21 13.16
CA LEU A 209 -0.69 -16.30 12.97
C LEU A 209 -0.41 -16.01 11.50
N TYR A 210 -0.59 -17.03 10.66
CA TYR A 210 -0.28 -16.99 9.24
C TYR A 210 -1.01 -18.14 8.53
N PHE A 211 -1.32 -17.94 7.25
CA PHE A 211 -1.78 -19.00 6.38
C PHE A 211 -1.34 -18.72 4.94
N ASN A 212 -1.22 -19.79 4.17
CA ASN A 212 -1.08 -19.76 2.72
C ASN A 212 -2.07 -20.73 2.07
N ASP A 213 -1.95 -20.91 0.77
CA ASP A 213 -2.77 -21.85 0.00
C ASP A 213 -2.54 -23.33 0.36
N LYS A 214 -1.57 -23.66 1.22
CA LYS A 214 -1.25 -25.05 1.62
C LYS A 214 -1.36 -25.29 3.12
N TYR A 215 -1.04 -24.31 3.95
CA TYR A 215 -0.81 -24.46 5.37
C TYR A 215 -1.43 -23.32 6.18
N ILE A 216 -1.84 -23.64 7.40
CA ILE A 216 -2.38 -22.73 8.41
C ILE A 216 -1.54 -22.89 9.69
N PHE A 217 -1.12 -21.77 10.26
CA PHE A 217 -0.24 -21.73 11.42
C PHE A 217 -1.01 -21.12 12.59
N ILE A 218 -1.17 -21.90 13.64
CA ILE A 218 -2.04 -21.59 14.78
C ILE A 218 -1.18 -21.54 16.04
N GLU A 219 -1.17 -20.40 16.73
CA GLU A 219 -0.58 -20.27 18.05
C GLU A 219 -1.44 -21.01 19.06
N LEU A 220 -0.82 -21.90 19.81
CA LEU A 220 -1.40 -22.57 20.97
C LEU A 220 -0.62 -22.17 22.21
N GLU A 221 -1.34 -21.78 23.25
CA GLU A 221 -0.76 -21.47 24.55
C GLU A 221 -1.34 -22.40 25.61
N ASN A 222 -0.47 -23.19 26.25
CA ASN A 222 -0.85 -24.09 27.35
C ASN A 222 0.14 -23.92 28.50
N LYS A 223 -0.36 -23.51 29.68
CA LYS A 223 0.46 -23.31 30.89
C LYS A 223 1.70 -22.42 30.61
N ASN A 224 1.50 -21.30 29.92
CA ASN A 224 2.53 -20.34 29.50
C ASN A 224 3.58 -20.88 28.52
N LYS A 225 3.37 -22.06 27.93
CA LYS A 225 4.18 -22.56 26.82
C LYS A 225 3.47 -22.29 25.50
N LYS A 226 4.14 -21.52 24.65
CA LYS A 226 3.71 -21.25 23.27
C LYS A 226 4.20 -22.34 22.34
N SER A 227 3.33 -22.80 21.47
CA SER A 227 3.63 -23.74 20.39
C SER A 227 2.87 -23.36 19.14
N ILE A 228 3.37 -23.76 17.97
CA ILE A 228 2.72 -23.50 16.69
C ILE A 228 2.21 -24.84 16.15
N LEU A 229 0.90 -24.95 16.02
CA LEU A 229 0.25 -26.04 15.32
C LEU A 229 0.18 -25.69 13.83
N ILE A 230 0.64 -26.60 12.98
CA ILE A 230 0.56 -26.47 11.52
C ILE A 230 -0.48 -27.46 11.02
N LYS A 231 -1.48 -26.94 10.31
CA LYS A 231 -2.52 -27.73 9.64
C LYS A 231 -2.47 -27.50 8.14
N THR A 232 -2.89 -28.48 7.36
CA THR A 232 -3.10 -28.30 5.92
C THR A 232 -4.36 -27.46 5.67
N ILE A 233 -4.44 -26.78 4.54
CA ILE A 233 -5.62 -25.97 4.17
C ILE A 233 -6.90 -26.81 4.12
N ASP A 234 -6.80 -28.09 3.75
CA ASP A 234 -7.92 -29.03 3.65
C ASP A 234 -8.69 -29.20 4.98
N SER A 235 -7.99 -29.02 6.11
CA SER A 235 -8.61 -29.08 7.44
C SER A 235 -9.68 -28.02 7.69
N LEU A 236 -9.76 -26.97 6.86
CA LEU A 236 -10.84 -25.99 6.90
C LEU A 236 -12.17 -26.54 6.42
N PHE A 237 -12.16 -27.63 5.66
CA PHE A 237 -13.34 -28.21 5.02
C PHE A 237 -13.73 -29.57 5.61
N GLU A 238 -12.99 -30.04 6.60
CA GLU A 238 -13.38 -31.23 7.38
C GLU A 238 -14.58 -30.90 8.27
N GLU A 239 -15.58 -31.77 8.23
CA GLU A 239 -16.77 -31.69 9.10
C GLU A 239 -16.44 -32.00 10.58
#